data_AF-E6QSZ1-F1
#
_entry.id   AF-E6QSZ1-F1
#
_cell.length_a   1.000
_cell.length_b   1.000
_cell.length_c   1.000
_cell.angle_alpha   90.00
_cell.angle_beta   90.00
_cell.angle_gamma   90.00
#
_symmetry.space_group_name_H-M   'P 1'
#
loop_
_entity.id
_entity.type
_entity.pdbx_description
1 polymer ?
#
loop_
_entity_poly.entity_id
_entity_poly.type
_entity_poly.pdbx_seq_one_letter_code
_entity_poly.pdbx_strand_id
1 'polypeptide(L)'
;MKSKYSEGFKEQALTKVFSRGDRTIQSVADELNVSLYNLKAWMKKSVHKTTDLVPKTRRPQDWSAEERLAALNDSHDLSGESLNAWCRERGIFAHHLTAWRTDFCNVAKNTTSDKDLRVLKNENEQLKRDLARKEKALAEAAALLILQKKYHALWEEEDK
;
A
#
# COMPACT_ATOMS: atom_id res chain seq x y z
N MET A 1 30.82 7.10 16.56
CA MET A 1 31.17 6.01 15.61
C MET A 1 29.99 5.06 15.51
N LYS A 2 29.50 4.72 14.30
CA LYS A 2 28.46 3.69 14.12
C LYS A 2 29.15 2.32 14.13
N SER A 3 28.99 1.54 15.20
CA SER A 3 29.46 0.14 15.19
C SER A 3 28.68 -0.66 14.15
N LYS A 4 29.40 -1.18 13.15
CA LYS A 4 28.83 -2.06 12.14
C LYS A 4 28.97 -3.50 12.64
N TYR A 5 27.88 -4.03 13.20
CA TYR A 5 27.81 -5.43 13.62
C TYR A 5 27.68 -6.35 12.41
N SER A 6 28.43 -7.47 12.39
CA SER A 6 28.31 -8.49 11.34
C SER A 6 26.95 -9.20 11.42
N GLU A 7 26.47 -9.74 10.28
CA GLU A 7 25.19 -10.44 10.25
C GLU A 7 25.19 -11.70 11.14
N GLY A 8 26.28 -12.49 11.13
CA GLY A 8 26.40 -13.66 12.01
C GLY A 8 26.36 -13.32 13.51
N PHE A 9 26.91 -12.17 13.91
CA PHE A 9 26.79 -11.70 15.29
C PHE A 9 25.35 -11.30 15.64
N LYS A 10 24.62 -10.66 14.71
CA LYS A 10 23.20 -10.33 14.93
C LYS A 10 22.36 -11.58 15.08
N GLU A 11 22.60 -12.61 14.27
CA GLU A 11 21.89 -13.89 14.36
C GLU A 11 22.17 -14.59 15.70
N GLN A 12 23.43 -14.63 16.15
CA GLN A 12 23.78 -15.18 17.46
C GLN A 12 23.12 -14.40 18.61
N ALA A 13 23.13 -13.07 18.53
CA ALA A 13 22.47 -12.20 19.50
C ALA A 13 20.96 -12.45 19.55
N LEU A 14 20.31 -12.59 18.39
CA LEU A 14 18.88 -12.91 18.30
C LEU A 14 18.56 -14.28 18.90
N THR A 15 19.32 -15.31 18.55
CA THR A 15 19.15 -16.67 19.12
C THR A 15 19.23 -16.63 20.64
N LYS A 16 20.22 -15.91 21.20
CA LYS A 16 20.41 -15.76 22.65
C LYS A 16 19.29 -14.99 23.33
N VAL A 17 18.76 -13.95 22.68
CA VAL A 17 17.64 -13.17 23.23
C VAL A 17 16.32 -13.93 23.16
N PHE A 18 16.08 -14.72 22.12
CA PHE A 18 14.89 -15.56 22.03
C PHE A 18 14.94 -16.74 23.00
N SER A 19 16.14 -17.26 23.33
CA SER A 19 16.35 -18.31 24.34
C SER A 19 16.63 -17.78 25.75
N ARG A 20 16.34 -16.50 26.03
CA ARG A 20 16.73 -15.85 27.30
C ARG A 20 15.99 -16.39 28.54
N GLY A 21 14.87 -17.10 28.38
CA GLY A 21 14.02 -17.55 29.49
C GLY A 21 13.47 -16.35 30.27
N ASP A 22 13.62 -16.40 31.60
CA ASP A 22 13.16 -15.34 32.52
C ASP A 22 14.09 -14.11 32.57
N ARG A 23 15.22 -14.15 31.86
CA ARG A 23 16.16 -13.01 31.83
C ARG A 23 15.56 -11.82 31.08
N THR A 24 15.91 -10.61 31.55
CA THR A 24 15.50 -9.38 30.87
C THR A 24 16.27 -9.18 29.57
N ILE A 25 15.66 -8.50 28.59
CA ILE A 25 16.32 -8.14 27.32
C ILE A 25 17.54 -7.24 27.59
N GLN A 26 17.48 -6.42 28.64
CA GLN A 26 18.59 -5.56 29.09
C GLN A 26 19.79 -6.39 29.53
N SER A 27 19.59 -7.42 30.35
CA SER A 27 20.67 -8.31 30.80
C SER A 27 21.41 -8.98 29.64
N VAL A 28 20.69 -9.41 28.60
CA VAL A 28 21.32 -9.99 27.40
C VAL A 28 22.05 -8.94 26.56
N ALA A 29 21.54 -7.70 26.52
CA ALA A 29 22.18 -6.59 25.83
C ALA A 29 23.52 -6.21 26.49
N ASP A 30 23.53 -6.14 27.82
CA ASP A 30 24.71 -5.84 28.63
C ASP A 30 25.77 -6.95 28.49
N GLU A 31 25.35 -8.22 28.51
CA GLU A 31 26.24 -9.38 28.33
C GLU A 31 26.91 -9.40 26.94
N LEU A 32 26.18 -8.98 25.89
CA LEU A 32 26.69 -8.91 24.52
C LEU A 32 27.41 -7.59 24.20
N ASN A 33 27.46 -6.65 25.16
CA ASN A 33 27.95 -5.29 24.98
C ASN A 33 27.30 -4.58 23.78
N VAL A 34 25.99 -4.78 23.61
CA VAL A 34 25.17 -4.17 22.57
C VAL A 34 24.16 -3.23 23.23
N SER A 35 23.93 -2.06 22.63
CA SER A 35 22.85 -1.19 23.09
C SER A 35 21.49 -1.90 23.00
N LEU A 36 20.70 -1.81 24.07
CA LEU A 36 19.32 -2.31 24.12
C LEU A 36 18.50 -1.89 22.88
N TYR A 37 18.70 -0.67 22.41
CA TYR A 37 18.03 -0.13 21.24
C TYR A 37 18.32 -0.94 19.97
N ASN A 38 19.60 -1.27 19.72
CA ASN A 38 20.01 -2.06 18.57
C ASN A 38 19.46 -3.49 18.65
N LEU A 39 19.50 -4.10 19.83
CA LEU A 39 18.99 -5.45 20.05
C LEU A 39 17.49 -5.55 19.81
N LYS A 40 16.70 -4.58 20.34
CA LYS A 40 15.27 -4.48 20.07
C LYS A 40 14.97 -4.22 18.58
N ALA A 41 15.77 -3.40 17.91
CA ALA A 41 15.62 -3.14 16.48
C ALA A 41 15.86 -4.40 15.64
N TRP A 42 16.84 -5.23 16.01
CA TRP A 42 17.09 -6.52 15.35
C TRP A 42 15.94 -7.51 15.61
N MET A 43 15.43 -7.59 16.84
CA MET A 43 14.27 -8.44 17.15
C MET A 43 13.04 -8.06 16.32
N LYS A 44 12.76 -6.76 16.19
CA LYS A 44 11.63 -6.30 15.37
C LYS A 44 11.81 -6.73 13.91
N LYS A 45 13.01 -6.54 13.35
CA LYS A 45 13.33 -6.93 11.97
C LYS A 45 13.26 -8.45 11.75
N SER A 46 13.69 -9.25 12.72
CA SER A 46 13.64 -10.71 12.60
C SER A 46 12.21 -11.24 12.64
N VAL A 47 11.34 -10.65 13.47
CA VAL A 47 9.90 -10.98 13.48
C VAL A 47 9.25 -10.69 12.13
N HIS A 48 9.60 -9.58 11.48
CA HIS A 48 9.04 -9.26 10.17
C HIS A 48 9.54 -10.25 9.10
N LYS A 49 10.83 -10.63 9.16
CA LYS A 49 11.43 -11.63 8.27
C LYS A 49 10.81 -13.02 8.45
N THR A 50 10.44 -13.42 9.67
CA THR A 50 9.74 -14.70 9.90
C THR A 50 8.26 -14.64 9.56
N THR A 51 7.57 -13.50 9.73
CA THR A 51 6.17 -13.35 9.30
C THR A 51 6.00 -13.41 7.79
N ASP A 52 7.02 -13.04 7.01
CA ASP A 52 7.00 -13.20 5.55
C ASP A 52 7.19 -14.66 5.09
N LEU A 53 7.71 -15.53 5.96
CA LEU A 53 7.95 -16.96 5.67
C LEU A 53 6.79 -17.87 6.10
N VAL A 54 5.90 -17.40 6.97
CA VAL A 54 4.65 -18.10 7.27
C VAL A 54 3.68 -17.80 6.12
N PRO A 55 3.07 -18.80 5.47
CA PRO A 55 2.05 -18.54 4.47
C PRO A 55 0.95 -17.71 5.12
N LYS A 56 0.90 -16.43 4.72
CA LYS A 56 -0.09 -15.47 5.20
C LYS A 56 -1.45 -16.10 4.93
N THR A 57 -2.27 -16.25 5.96
CA THR A 57 -3.68 -16.58 5.78
C THR A 57 -4.26 -15.48 4.90
N ARG A 58 -4.43 -15.78 3.61
CA ARG A 58 -4.86 -14.79 2.62
C ARG A 58 -6.28 -14.40 2.96
N ARG A 59 -6.53 -13.11 3.17
CA ARG A 59 -7.89 -12.64 3.38
C ARG A 59 -8.67 -12.86 2.09
N PRO A 60 -9.97 -13.15 2.13
CA PRO A 60 -10.79 -13.29 0.93
C PRO A 60 -10.66 -12.11 -0.06
N GLN A 61 -10.37 -10.90 0.43
CA GLN A 61 -10.14 -9.69 -0.37
C GLN A 61 -8.78 -9.67 -1.09
N ASP A 62 -7.79 -10.43 -0.62
CA ASP A 62 -6.46 -10.49 -1.22
C ASP A 62 -6.42 -11.43 -2.44
N TRP A 63 -7.51 -12.15 -2.73
CA TRP A 63 -7.62 -13.07 -3.86
C TRP A 63 -7.93 -12.33 -5.15
N SER A 64 -7.13 -12.59 -6.19
CA SER A 64 -7.41 -12.05 -7.52
C SER A 64 -8.65 -12.70 -8.14
N ALA A 65 -9.24 -12.07 -9.16
CA ALA A 65 -10.39 -12.65 -9.87
C ALA A 65 -10.04 -14.01 -10.51
N GLU A 66 -8.83 -14.15 -11.06
CA GLU A 66 -8.33 -15.41 -11.62
C GLU A 66 -8.18 -16.49 -10.55
N GLU A 67 -7.60 -16.14 -9.39
CA GLU A 67 -7.45 -17.07 -8.27
C GLU A 67 -8.80 -17.49 -7.68
N ARG A 68 -9.77 -16.56 -7.62
CA ARG A 68 -11.15 -16.87 -7.20
C ARG A 68 -11.83 -17.83 -8.16
N LEU A 69 -11.61 -17.68 -9.46
CA LEU A 69 -12.13 -18.59 -10.48
C LEU A 69 -11.51 -19.99 -10.35
N ALA A 70 -10.19 -20.06 -10.20
CA ALA A 70 -9.48 -21.33 -9.99
C ALA A 70 -9.96 -22.03 -8.72
N ALA A 71 -10.12 -21.29 -7.62
CA ALA A 71 -10.68 -21.79 -6.38
C ALA A 71 -12.10 -22.36 -6.55
N LEU A 72 -12.96 -21.68 -7.32
CA LEU A 72 -14.30 -22.17 -7.62
C LEU A 72 -14.30 -23.45 -8.46
N ASN A 73 -13.34 -23.59 -9.37
CA ASN A 73 -13.17 -24.79 -10.18
C ASN A 73 -12.65 -25.97 -9.35
N ASP A 74 -11.60 -25.75 -8.55
CA ASP A 74 -10.99 -26.78 -7.70
C ASP A 74 -11.96 -27.29 -6.62
N SER A 75 -12.83 -26.42 -6.12
CA SER A 75 -13.81 -26.75 -5.09
C SER A 75 -15.14 -27.27 -5.64
N HIS A 76 -15.31 -27.33 -6.96
CA HIS A 76 -16.58 -27.69 -7.59
C HIS A 76 -17.08 -29.09 -7.19
N ASP A 77 -16.16 -30.05 -7.10
CA ASP A 77 -16.49 -31.45 -6.82
C ASP A 77 -16.44 -31.78 -5.31
N LEU A 78 -16.01 -30.83 -4.47
CA LEU A 78 -15.90 -31.02 -3.03
C LEU A 78 -17.21 -30.64 -2.33
N SER A 79 -17.63 -31.45 -1.35
CA SER A 79 -18.86 -31.21 -0.58
C SER A 79 -18.68 -31.54 0.90
N GLY A 80 -19.46 -30.85 1.76
CA GLY A 80 -19.49 -31.12 3.19
C GLY A 80 -18.16 -30.85 3.90
N GLU A 81 -17.61 -31.87 4.53
CA GLU A 81 -16.39 -31.77 5.35
C GLU A 81 -15.13 -31.53 4.52
N SER A 82 -15.02 -32.15 3.35
CA SER A 82 -13.85 -31.98 2.46
C SER A 82 -13.74 -30.55 1.94
N LEU A 83 -14.87 -29.94 1.61
CA LEU A 83 -14.94 -28.53 1.21
C LEU A 83 -14.47 -27.60 2.34
N ASN A 84 -14.91 -27.89 3.58
CA ASN A 84 -14.52 -27.09 4.75
C ASN A 84 -13.04 -27.23 5.07
N ALA A 85 -12.47 -28.44 4.95
CA ALA A 85 -11.04 -28.68 5.13
C ALA A 85 -10.22 -27.89 4.09
N TRP A 86 -10.58 -28.01 2.80
CA TRP A 86 -9.94 -27.27 1.71
C TRP A 86 -10.02 -25.75 1.90
N CYS A 87 -11.16 -25.24 2.36
CA CYS A 87 -11.34 -23.83 2.66
C CYS A 87 -10.39 -23.35 3.78
N ARG A 88 -10.25 -24.15 4.86
CA ARG A 88 -9.37 -23.83 6.00
C ARG A 88 -7.90 -23.77 5.62
N GLU A 89 -7.43 -24.71 4.80
CA GLU A 89 -6.06 -24.71 4.28
C GLU A 89 -5.72 -23.43 3.51
N ARG A 90 -6.74 -22.85 2.86
CA ARG A 90 -6.61 -21.65 2.02
C ARG A 90 -7.01 -20.35 2.72
N GLY A 91 -7.37 -20.41 4.00
CA GLY A 91 -7.76 -19.23 4.79
C GLY A 91 -9.11 -18.63 4.40
N ILE A 92 -9.99 -19.40 3.75
CA ILE A 92 -11.32 -18.97 3.31
C ILE A 92 -12.40 -19.91 3.89
N PHE A 93 -13.66 -19.64 3.56
CA PHE A 93 -14.84 -20.37 4.05
C PHE A 93 -15.80 -20.62 2.90
N ALA A 94 -16.67 -21.62 3.03
CA ALA A 94 -17.64 -21.98 2.00
C ALA A 94 -18.53 -20.81 1.56
N HIS A 95 -18.89 -19.91 2.49
CA HIS A 95 -19.70 -18.72 2.16
C HIS A 95 -18.96 -17.71 1.28
N HIS A 96 -17.62 -17.69 1.28
CA HIS A 96 -16.85 -16.88 0.35
C HIS A 96 -16.92 -17.44 -1.06
N LEU A 97 -16.85 -18.77 -1.23
CA LEU A 97 -17.02 -19.41 -2.53
C LEU A 97 -18.41 -19.15 -3.11
N THR A 98 -19.46 -19.25 -2.29
CA THR A 98 -20.82 -18.93 -2.77
C THR A 98 -20.96 -17.46 -3.15
N ALA A 99 -20.44 -16.54 -2.33
CA ALA A 99 -20.41 -15.12 -2.66
C ALA A 99 -19.65 -14.86 -3.97
N TRP A 100 -18.49 -15.49 -4.16
CA TRP A 100 -17.72 -15.32 -5.38
C TRP A 100 -18.43 -15.83 -6.62
N ARG A 101 -19.10 -16.98 -6.52
CA ARG A 101 -19.95 -17.50 -7.60
C ARG A 101 -21.06 -16.52 -7.94
N THR A 102 -21.72 -15.94 -6.94
CA THR A 102 -22.76 -14.94 -7.18
C THR A 102 -22.20 -13.67 -7.80
N ASP A 103 -21.02 -13.20 -7.39
CA ASP A 103 -20.38 -12.02 -7.97
C ASP A 103 -20.09 -12.21 -9.46
N PHE A 104 -19.55 -13.38 -9.84
CA PHE A 104 -19.28 -13.71 -11.25
C PHE A 104 -20.56 -13.77 -12.09
N CYS A 105 -21.67 -14.27 -11.54
CA CYS A 105 -22.95 -14.29 -12.24
C CYS A 105 -23.66 -12.93 -12.25
N ASN A 106 -23.41 -12.07 -11.25
CA ASN A 106 -24.09 -10.78 -11.06
C ASN A 106 -23.36 -9.59 -11.72
N VAL A 107 -22.42 -9.83 -12.65
CA VAL A 107 -21.63 -8.78 -13.35
C VAL A 107 -22.52 -7.68 -13.97
N ALA A 108 -23.78 -7.98 -14.28
CA ALA A 108 -24.76 -7.00 -14.77
C ALA A 108 -25.17 -5.90 -13.76
N LYS A 109 -24.80 -5.98 -12.47
CA LYS A 109 -25.24 -5.05 -11.42
C LYS A 109 -24.22 -3.98 -11.00
N ASN A 110 -23.10 -3.80 -11.71
CA ASN A 110 -22.16 -2.68 -11.48
C ASN A 110 -22.69 -1.31 -11.94
N THR A 111 -23.99 -1.06 -11.75
CA THR A 111 -24.65 0.23 -12.03
C THR A 111 -24.17 1.36 -11.11
N THR A 112 -23.55 1.03 -9.98
CA THR A 112 -22.89 1.99 -9.09
C THR A 112 -21.63 2.56 -9.72
N SER A 113 -20.80 1.71 -10.35
CA SER A 113 -19.61 2.14 -11.09
C SER A 113 -19.96 3.12 -12.20
N ASP A 114 -21.07 2.92 -12.92
CA ASP A 114 -21.47 3.82 -14.00
C ASP A 114 -21.90 5.20 -13.50
N LYS A 115 -22.56 5.28 -12.33
CA LYS A 115 -22.94 6.55 -11.72
C LYS A 115 -21.72 7.32 -11.24
N ASP A 116 -20.80 6.64 -10.56
CA ASP A 116 -19.56 7.24 -10.06
C ASP A 116 -18.67 7.71 -11.22
N LEU A 117 -18.58 6.93 -12.30
CA LEU A 117 -17.86 7.33 -13.52
C LEU A 117 -18.45 8.58 -14.18
N ARG A 118 -19.78 8.72 -14.20
CA ARG A 118 -20.44 9.93 -14.72
C ARG A 118 -20.15 11.15 -13.85
N VAL A 119 -20.20 11.00 -12.52
CA VAL A 119 -19.87 12.09 -11.59
C VAL A 119 -18.42 12.52 -11.77
N LEU A 120 -17.47 11.58 -11.78
CA LEU A 120 -16.06 11.86 -12.00
C LEU A 120 -15.81 12.54 -13.35
N LYS A 121 -16.49 12.10 -14.41
CA LYS A 121 -16.38 12.71 -15.74
C LYS A 121 -16.84 14.16 -15.72
N ASN A 122 -17.99 14.44 -15.13
CA ASN A 122 -18.53 15.79 -15.03
C ASN A 122 -17.62 16.71 -14.20
N GLU A 123 -17.09 16.20 -13.09
CA GLU A 123 -16.13 16.94 -12.26
C GLU A 123 -14.84 17.23 -13.02
N ASN A 124 -14.32 16.26 -13.77
CA ASN A 124 -13.13 16.44 -14.59
C ASN A 124 -13.34 17.52 -15.67
N GLU A 125 -14.50 17.52 -16.34
CA GLU A 125 -14.85 18.54 -17.32
C GLU A 125 -14.99 19.93 -16.70
N GLN A 126 -15.58 20.03 -15.51
CA GLN A 126 -15.68 21.29 -14.76
C GLN A 126 -14.31 21.82 -14.38
N LEU A 127 -13.44 20.96 -13.82
CA LEU A 127 -12.08 21.32 -13.44
C LEU A 127 -11.25 21.78 -14.64
N LYS A 128 -11.37 21.10 -15.80
CA LYS A 128 -10.71 21.52 -17.04
C LYS A 128 -11.16 22.90 -17.50
N ARG A 129 -12.46 23.20 -17.43
CA ARG A 129 -13.00 24.52 -17.79
C ARG A 129 -12.49 25.61 -16.85
N ASP A 130 -12.45 25.35 -15.55
CA ASP A 130 -11.96 26.32 -14.57
C ASP A 130 -10.45 26.55 -14.68
N LEU A 131 -9.70 25.49 -14.98
CA LEU A 131 -8.27 25.59 -15.27
C LEU A 131 -8.01 26.45 -16.52
N ALA A 132 -8.72 26.20 -17.63
CA ALA A 132 -8.57 27.01 -18.84
C ALA A 132 -8.91 28.50 -18.64
N ARG A 133 -9.93 28.80 -17.83
CA ARG A 133 -10.26 30.20 -17.47
C ARG A 133 -9.16 30.86 -16.65
N LYS A 134 -8.59 30.14 -15.67
CA LYS A 134 -7.49 30.63 -14.84
C LYS A 134 -6.22 30.85 -15.66
N GLU A 135 -5.89 29.94 -16.57
CA GLU A 135 -4.75 30.09 -17.48
C GLU A 135 -4.92 31.29 -18.40
N LYS A 136 -6.13 31.51 -18.95
CA LYS A 136 -6.40 32.71 -19.76
C LYS A 136 -6.21 34.00 -18.96
N ALA A 137 -6.78 34.08 -17.76
CA ALA A 137 -6.61 35.25 -16.89
C ALA A 137 -5.13 35.47 -16.51
N LEU A 138 -4.39 34.38 -16.26
CA LEU A 138 -2.95 34.44 -15.98
C LEU A 138 -2.17 34.95 -17.20
N ALA A 139 -2.49 34.49 -18.41
CA ALA A 139 -1.88 34.96 -19.64
C ALA A 139 -2.17 36.45 -19.90
N GLU A 140 -3.40 36.91 -19.65
CA GLU A 140 -3.77 38.32 -19.75
C GLU A 140 -2.98 39.18 -18.73
N ALA A 141 -2.86 38.72 -17.48
CA ALA A 141 -2.04 39.41 -16.46
C ALA A 141 -0.56 39.47 -16.86
N ALA A 142 -0.01 38.38 -17.41
CA ALA A 142 1.35 38.35 -17.92
C ALA A 142 1.56 39.34 -19.08
N ALA A 143 0.59 39.43 -20.01
CA ALA A 143 0.64 40.38 -21.11
C ALA A 143 0.64 41.84 -20.62
N LEU A 144 -0.20 42.16 -19.61
CA LEU A 144 -0.23 43.49 -18.99
C LEU A 144 1.10 43.84 -18.31
N LEU A 145 1.71 42.89 -17.59
CA LEU A 145 3.03 43.09 -16.98
C LEU A 145 4.12 43.33 -18.02
N ILE A 146 4.10 42.59 -19.14
CA ILE A 146 5.04 42.80 -20.24
C ILE A 146 4.85 44.18 -20.87
N LEU A 147 3.60 44.58 -21.11
CA LEU A 147 3.28 45.90 -21.67
C LEU A 147 3.76 47.01 -20.74
N GLN A 148 3.49 46.90 -19.44
CA GLN A 148 3.95 47.86 -18.44
C GLN A 148 5.48 47.98 -18.47
N LYS A 149 6.22 46.86 -18.50
CA LYS A 149 7.70 46.88 -18.58
C LYS A 149 8.20 47.56 -19.85
N LYS A 150 7.62 47.25 -21.01
CA LYS A 150 8.00 47.88 -22.28
C LYS A 150 7.74 49.39 -22.28
N TYR A 151 6.63 49.79 -21.70
CA TYR A 151 6.26 51.19 -21.57
C TYR A 151 7.23 51.98 -20.67
N HIS A 152 7.61 51.41 -19.51
CA HIS A 152 8.63 52.03 -18.65
C HIS A 152 9.99 52.12 -19.36
N ALA A 153 10.39 51.08 -20.10
CA ALA A 153 11.64 51.10 -20.85
C ALA A 153 11.68 52.20 -21.93
N LEU A 154 10.57 52.43 -22.66
CA LEU A 154 10.49 53.50 -23.65
C LEU A 154 10.65 54.89 -23.01
N TRP A 155 10.06 55.11 -21.84
CA TRP A 155 10.17 56.41 -21.16
C TRP A 155 11.50 56.61 -20.41
N GLU A 156 12.11 55.55 -19.87
CA GLU A 156 13.46 55.64 -19.30
C GLU A 156 14.56 55.84 -20.37
N GLU A 157 14.28 55.53 -21.64
CA GLU A 157 15.15 55.82 -22.78
C GLU A 157 15.00 57.27 -23.29
N GLU A 158 13.85 57.93 -23.09
CA GLU A 158 13.64 59.35 -23.45
C GLU A 158 14.25 60.33 -22.43
N ASP A 159 14.38 59.91 -21.16
CA ASP A 159 14.94 60.73 -20.07
C ASP A 159 16.48 60.60 -19.92
N LYS A 160 17.16 59.91 -20.85
CA LYS A 160 18.62 59.79 -20.94
C LYS A 160 19.19 60.49 -22.17
#